data_AF-A0A2A6NP80-F1
#
_entry.id   AF-A0A2A6NP80-F1
#
_cell.length_a   1.000
_cell.length_b   1.000
_cell.length_c   1.000
_cell.angle_alpha   90.00
_cell.angle_beta   90.00
_cell.angle_gamma   90.00
#
_symmetry.space_group_name_H-M   'P 1'
#
loop_
_entity.id
_entity.type
_entity.pdbx_description
1 polymer ?
#
loop_
_entity_poly.entity_id
_entity_poly.type
_entity_poly.pdbx_seq_one_letter_code
_entity_poly.pdbx_strand_id
1 'polypeptide(L)'
;MKQIEDAFQEAVRPILEAKATSVSAEARPTIDRMYSLWYWRARYRDLESQEIDLKGIVGSNLSLEQEENLESNGYMFARANGKMPARQMNGVTLMIRTYRYADYLTNTISRWGVIRARAGEFIVPDMPWHGVLPLTPQLAFINSAPDGLFTEESVAEFNSAMRAGSENYFFARDFRCSPFSLP
;
A
#
# COMPACT_ATOMS: atom_id res chain seq x y z
N MET A 1 9.62 5.75 -3.51
CA MET A 1 8.38 4.93 -3.38
C MET A 1 7.86 4.43 -4.73
N LYS A 2 7.85 5.27 -5.78
CA LYS A 2 7.43 4.88 -7.15
C LYS A 2 8.05 3.58 -7.65
N GLN A 3 9.32 3.34 -7.36
CA GLN A 3 10.00 2.08 -7.69
C GLN A 3 9.30 0.83 -7.12
N ILE A 4 8.70 0.90 -5.93
CA ILE A 4 7.93 -0.21 -5.34
C ILE A 4 6.65 -0.43 -6.13
N GLU A 5 5.95 0.64 -6.48
CA GLU A 5 4.70 0.60 -7.26
C GLU A 5 4.95 0.08 -8.67
N ASP A 6 5.97 0.60 -9.38
CA ASP A 6 6.36 0.15 -10.71
C ASP A 6 6.74 -1.34 -10.70
N ALA A 7 7.58 -1.76 -9.74
CA ALA A 7 7.95 -3.16 -9.60
C ALA A 7 6.73 -4.05 -9.32
N PHE A 8 5.79 -3.58 -8.50
CA PHE A 8 4.54 -4.29 -8.22
C PHE A 8 3.70 -4.47 -9.48
N GLN A 9 3.53 -3.43 -10.30
CA GLN A 9 2.79 -3.51 -11.57
C GLN A 9 3.41 -4.56 -12.51
N GLU A 10 4.73 -4.63 -12.60
CA GLU A 10 5.41 -5.68 -13.38
C GLU A 10 5.20 -7.08 -12.76
N ALA A 11 5.31 -7.21 -11.43
CA ALA A 11 5.20 -8.49 -10.75
C ALA A 11 3.80 -9.11 -10.84
N VAL A 12 2.73 -8.29 -10.85
CA VAL A 12 1.34 -8.79 -10.91
C VAL A 12 0.82 -8.95 -12.33
N ARG A 13 1.52 -8.40 -13.34
CA ARG A 13 1.10 -8.42 -14.74
C ARG A 13 0.76 -9.83 -15.26
N PRO A 14 1.56 -10.88 -15.01
CA PRO A 14 1.22 -12.22 -15.47
C PRO A 14 -0.10 -12.74 -14.89
N ILE A 15 -0.45 -12.36 -13.65
CA ILE A 15 -1.69 -12.78 -12.98
C ILE A 15 -2.89 -12.00 -13.57
N LEU A 16 -2.71 -10.71 -13.84
CA LEU A 16 -3.71 -9.85 -14.47
C LEU A 16 -4.03 -10.30 -15.90
N GLU A 17 -3.01 -10.68 -16.67
CA GLU A 17 -3.12 -11.19 -18.04
C GLU A 17 -3.53 -12.67 -18.12
N ALA A 18 -3.85 -13.30 -16.98
CA ALA A 18 -4.17 -14.72 -16.86
C ALA A 18 -3.10 -15.69 -17.41
N LYS A 19 -1.83 -15.23 -17.49
CA LYS A 19 -0.66 -16.04 -17.84
C LYS A 19 -0.10 -16.82 -16.64
N ALA A 20 -0.48 -16.43 -15.42
CA ALA A 20 -0.16 -17.14 -14.18
C ALA A 20 -1.42 -17.25 -13.30
N THR A 21 -1.56 -18.38 -12.62
CA THR A 21 -2.70 -18.66 -11.71
C THR A 21 -2.35 -18.44 -10.25
N SER A 22 -1.06 -18.37 -9.91
CA SER A 22 -0.54 -18.22 -8.55
C SER A 22 0.59 -17.18 -8.48
N VAL A 23 0.86 -16.69 -7.27
CA VAL A 23 2.01 -15.82 -7.01
C VAL A 23 3.29 -16.66 -7.01
N SER A 24 4.27 -16.27 -7.83
CA SER A 24 5.58 -16.94 -7.85
C SER A 24 6.45 -16.54 -6.64
N ALA A 25 7.44 -17.35 -6.32
CA ALA A 25 8.39 -17.05 -5.24
C ALA A 25 9.17 -15.75 -5.51
N GLU A 26 9.46 -15.46 -6.78
CA GLU A 26 10.17 -14.26 -7.22
C GLU A 26 9.30 -13.00 -7.13
N ALA A 27 8.00 -13.11 -7.42
CA ALA A 27 7.06 -11.99 -7.33
C ALA A 27 6.69 -11.64 -5.89
N ARG A 28 6.74 -12.63 -4.98
CA ARG A 28 6.29 -12.50 -3.60
C ARG A 28 6.92 -11.33 -2.82
N PRO A 29 8.25 -11.14 -2.77
CA PRO A 29 8.85 -10.02 -2.03
C PRO A 29 8.36 -8.64 -2.51
N THR A 30 8.02 -8.53 -3.79
CA THR A 30 7.47 -7.29 -4.36
C THR A 30 6.04 -7.03 -3.89
N ILE A 31 5.23 -8.08 -3.76
CA ILE A 31 3.87 -8.00 -3.19
C ILE A 31 3.94 -7.63 -1.69
N ASP A 32 4.83 -8.26 -0.93
CA ASP A 32 5.07 -7.94 0.48
C ASP A 32 5.44 -6.45 0.67
N ARG A 33 6.29 -5.91 -0.21
CA ARG A 33 6.66 -4.49 -0.22
C ARG A 33 5.49 -3.57 -0.57
N MET A 34 4.66 -3.93 -1.55
CA MET A 34 3.51 -3.12 -1.93
C MET A 34 2.47 -3.07 -0.81
N TYR A 35 2.14 -4.22 -0.21
CA TYR A 35 1.23 -4.25 0.93
C TYR A 35 1.79 -3.46 2.11
N SER A 36 3.08 -3.61 2.41
CA SER A 36 3.76 -2.85 3.46
C SER A 36 3.73 -1.34 3.23
N LEU A 37 3.96 -0.90 1.97
CA LEU A 37 3.90 0.50 1.60
C LEU A 37 2.49 1.08 1.84
N TRP A 38 1.45 0.35 1.41
CA TRP A 38 0.08 0.74 1.65
C TRP A 38 -0.23 0.79 3.15
N TYR A 39 0.20 -0.23 3.91
CA TYR A 39 -0.01 -0.35 5.36
C TYR A 39 0.50 0.86 6.12
N TRP A 40 1.72 1.32 5.79
CA TRP A 40 2.30 2.49 6.45
C TRP A 40 1.78 3.81 5.89
N ARG A 41 1.54 3.93 4.57
CA ARG A 41 0.93 5.16 4.02
C ARG A 41 -0.42 5.46 4.63
N ALA A 42 -1.24 4.44 4.88
CA ALA A 42 -2.53 4.62 5.52
C ALA A 42 -2.40 5.18 6.95
N ARG A 43 -1.40 4.71 7.72
CA ARG A 43 -1.13 5.15 9.11
C ARG A 43 -0.39 6.48 9.24
N TYR A 44 0.23 6.94 8.17
CA TYR A 44 1.04 8.15 8.13
C TYR A 44 0.40 9.25 7.25
N ARG A 45 -0.88 9.08 6.88
CA ARG A 45 -1.63 9.97 5.99
C ARG A 45 -1.77 11.39 6.54
N ASP A 46 -2.06 11.49 7.84
CA ASP A 46 -2.45 12.76 8.48
C ASP A 46 -1.33 13.35 9.35
N LEU A 47 -0.06 13.15 8.97
CA LEU A 47 1.03 13.83 9.67
C LEU A 47 1.01 15.32 9.39
N GLU A 48 0.88 16.12 10.45
CA GLU A 48 0.96 17.57 10.37
C GLU A 48 2.29 18.04 9.76
N SER A 49 2.22 19.16 9.04
CA SER A 49 3.41 19.84 8.53
C SER A 49 4.22 20.39 9.71
N GLN A 50 5.30 19.70 10.04
CA GLN A 50 6.22 20.10 11.10
C GLN A 50 7.56 20.55 10.52
N GLU A 51 8.31 21.35 11.29
CA GLU A 51 9.70 21.66 11.01
C GLU A 51 10.59 21.10 12.12
N ILE A 52 11.75 20.59 11.74
CA ILE A 52 12.78 20.10 12.65
C ILE A 52 13.89 21.15 12.70
N ASP A 53 14.23 21.61 13.90
CA ASP A 53 15.36 22.53 14.12
C ASP A 53 16.68 21.75 14.15
N LEU A 54 17.53 22.00 13.16
CA LEU A 54 18.86 21.38 13.06
C LEU A 54 19.89 22.33 13.69
N LYS A 55 20.02 22.25 15.02
CA LYS A 55 20.94 23.11 15.78
C LYS A 55 22.36 23.09 15.21
N GLY A 56 22.87 24.27 14.86
CA GLY A 56 24.22 24.45 14.33
C GLY A 56 24.36 24.21 12.83
N ILE A 57 23.28 23.91 12.10
CA ILE A 57 23.27 23.80 10.64
C ILE A 57 22.77 25.11 10.03
N VAL A 58 23.54 25.65 9.09
CA VAL A 58 23.10 26.76 8.22
C VAL A 58 22.74 26.16 6.87
N GLY A 59 21.48 26.29 6.48
CA GLY A 59 20.97 25.75 5.22
C GLY A 59 21.03 26.74 4.06
N SER A 60 20.29 26.44 2.99
CA SER A 60 20.23 27.25 1.78
C SER A 60 18.91 28.03 1.68
N ASN A 61 18.94 29.17 0.98
CA ASN A 61 17.72 29.92 0.66
C ASN A 61 17.10 29.38 -0.64
N LEU A 62 16.32 28.31 -0.52
CA LEU A 62 15.70 27.61 -1.65
C LEU A 62 14.30 28.14 -1.91
N SER A 63 13.91 28.21 -3.19
CA SER A 63 12.50 28.35 -3.57
C SER A 63 11.76 27.03 -3.34
N LEU A 64 10.42 27.07 -3.24
CA LEU A 64 9.61 25.86 -3.11
C LEU A 64 9.89 24.85 -4.25
N GLU A 65 10.03 25.33 -5.48
CA GLU A 65 10.36 24.49 -6.63
C GLU A 65 11.72 23.79 -6.47
N GLN A 66 12.73 24.48 -5.94
CA GLN A 66 14.03 23.89 -5.65
C GLN A 66 13.95 22.86 -4.52
N GLU A 67 13.15 23.13 -3.49
CA GLU A 67 12.88 22.17 -2.41
C GLU A 67 12.26 20.88 -2.97
N GLU A 68 11.19 21.02 -3.77
CA GLU A 68 10.50 19.89 -4.39
C GLU A 68 11.42 19.12 -5.34
N ASN A 69 12.27 19.81 -6.09
CA ASN A 69 13.25 19.19 -6.99
C ASN A 69 14.27 18.35 -6.21
N LEU A 70 14.85 18.90 -5.13
CA LEU A 70 15.76 18.17 -4.26
C LEU A 70 15.09 16.94 -3.63
N GLU A 71 13.89 17.10 -3.08
CA GLU A 71 13.12 16.00 -2.49
C GLU A 71 12.80 14.90 -3.51
N SER A 72 12.40 15.28 -4.74
CA SER A 72 12.11 14.33 -5.82
C SER A 72 13.34 13.51 -6.25
N ASN A 73 14.53 14.09 -6.13
CA ASN A 73 15.82 13.46 -6.40
C ASN A 73 16.42 12.75 -5.18
N GLY A 74 15.71 12.74 -4.05
CA GLY A 74 16.12 12.05 -2.82
C GLY A 74 17.14 12.80 -1.97
N TYR A 75 17.35 14.09 -2.22
CA TYR A 75 18.20 14.93 -1.38
C TYR A 75 17.43 15.46 -0.18
N MET A 76 18.11 15.50 0.96
CA MET A 76 17.64 16.25 2.13
C MET A 76 18.29 17.63 2.15
N PHE A 77 17.58 18.63 2.66
CA PHE A 77 18.08 19.99 2.77
C PHE A 77 17.64 20.67 4.06
N ALA A 78 18.44 21.63 4.51
CA ALA A 78 18.06 22.61 5.52
C ALA A 78 17.79 23.96 4.85
N ARG A 79 16.83 24.71 5.36
CA ARG A 79 16.56 26.10 4.99
C ARG A 79 17.57 27.03 5.66
N ALA A 80 17.68 28.26 5.15
CA ALA A 80 18.60 29.27 5.68
C ALA A 80 18.45 29.54 7.19
N ASN A 81 17.26 29.32 7.75
CA ASN A 81 16.99 29.45 9.19
C ASN A 81 17.39 28.21 10.02
N GLY A 82 18.11 27.26 9.44
CA GLY A 82 18.55 26.01 10.10
C GLY A 82 17.44 24.97 10.29
N LYS A 83 16.24 25.21 9.73
CA LYS A 83 15.12 24.27 9.85
C LYS A 83 15.00 23.36 8.64
N MET A 84 14.49 22.17 8.87
CA MET A 84 14.18 21.18 7.85
C MET A 84 12.69 20.82 7.89
N PRO A 85 11.99 20.80 6.75
CA PRO A 85 10.64 20.23 6.65
C PRO A 85 10.59 18.78 7.14
N ALA A 86 9.76 18.48 8.14
CA ALA A 86 9.61 17.13 8.68
C ALA A 86 9.13 16.12 7.63
N ARG A 87 8.46 16.59 6.56
CA ARG A 87 8.05 15.75 5.43
C ARG A 87 9.22 14.98 4.78
N GLN A 88 10.44 15.54 4.80
CA GLN A 88 11.64 14.84 4.32
C GLN A 88 11.94 13.62 5.19
N MET A 89 11.90 13.78 6.51
CA MET A 89 12.09 12.70 7.47
C MET A 89 10.93 11.70 7.46
N ASN A 90 9.72 12.15 7.19
CA ASN A 90 8.56 11.26 7.03
C ASN A 90 8.77 10.34 5.83
N GLY A 91 9.28 10.86 4.71
CA GLY A 91 9.63 10.06 3.53
C GLY A 91 10.66 8.97 3.84
N VAL A 92 11.76 9.34 4.51
CA VAL A 92 12.80 8.39 4.95
C VAL A 92 12.25 7.36 5.94
N THR A 93 11.50 7.81 6.94
CA THR A 93 10.86 6.94 7.95
C THR A 93 9.92 5.93 7.31
N LEU A 94 9.07 6.40 6.39
CA LEU A 94 8.13 5.57 5.66
C LEU A 94 8.85 4.51 4.83
N MET A 95 9.95 4.88 4.16
CA MET A 95 10.79 3.93 3.43
C MET A 95 11.37 2.85 4.35
N ILE A 96 12.02 3.24 5.45
CA ILE A 96 12.61 2.28 6.40
C ILE A 96 11.55 1.33 6.97
N ARG A 97 10.40 1.87 7.39
CA ARG A 97 9.28 1.07 7.92
C ARG A 97 8.72 0.13 6.88
N THR A 98 8.60 0.58 5.63
CA THR A 98 8.11 -0.23 4.51
C THR A 98 9.01 -1.45 4.30
N TYR A 99 10.32 -1.26 4.20
CA TYR A 99 11.25 -2.39 4.00
C TYR A 99 11.26 -3.35 5.20
N ARG A 100 11.37 -2.83 6.43
CA ARG A 100 11.36 -3.67 7.64
C ARG A 100 10.09 -4.50 7.78
N TYR A 101 8.93 -3.91 7.49
CA TYR A 101 7.68 -4.64 7.59
C TYR A 101 7.51 -5.63 6.42
N ALA A 102 8.00 -5.32 5.22
CA ALA A 102 8.04 -6.29 4.13
C ALA A 102 8.93 -7.50 4.46
N ASP A 103 10.08 -7.28 5.10
CA ASP A 103 10.95 -8.37 5.58
C ASP A 103 10.23 -9.20 6.65
N TYR A 104 9.50 -8.56 7.57
CA TYR A 104 8.66 -9.27 8.53
C TYR A 104 7.59 -10.13 7.84
N LEU A 105 6.86 -9.59 6.86
CA LEU A 105 5.85 -10.33 6.10
C LEU A 105 6.46 -11.53 5.35
N THR A 106 7.64 -11.35 4.75
CA THR A 106 8.39 -12.40 4.06
C THR A 106 8.68 -13.59 4.99
N ASN A 107 8.96 -13.33 6.25
CA ASN A 107 9.27 -14.37 7.24
C ASN A 107 8.04 -14.93 7.98
N THR A 108 6.89 -14.26 7.91
CA THR A 108 5.70 -14.62 8.72
C THR A 108 4.58 -15.24 7.89
N ILE A 109 4.39 -14.75 6.67
CA ILE A 109 3.34 -15.26 5.77
C ILE A 109 3.93 -16.42 4.98
N SER A 110 3.15 -17.45 4.68
CA SER A 110 3.62 -18.57 3.86
C SER A 110 3.47 -18.30 2.36
N ARG A 111 2.39 -17.62 1.97
CA ARG A 111 2.02 -17.33 0.59
C ARG A 111 1.02 -16.18 0.50
N TRP A 112 0.86 -15.64 -0.70
CA TRP A 112 -0.30 -14.85 -1.10
C TRP A 112 -1.19 -15.72 -2.00
N GLY A 113 -2.43 -15.93 -1.57
CA GLY A 113 -3.45 -16.61 -2.37
C GLY A 113 -4.04 -15.66 -3.40
N VAL A 114 -4.12 -16.10 -4.65
CA VAL A 114 -4.80 -15.40 -5.75
C VAL A 114 -6.28 -15.75 -5.70
N ILE A 115 -7.10 -14.79 -5.26
CA ILE A 115 -8.54 -14.97 -5.11
C ILE A 115 -9.26 -14.23 -6.22
N ARG A 116 -10.07 -14.97 -6.97
CA ARG A 116 -10.89 -14.45 -8.06
C ARG A 116 -12.37 -14.49 -7.68
N ALA A 117 -13.07 -13.38 -7.86
CA ALA A 117 -14.53 -13.37 -7.69
C ALA A 117 -15.19 -14.01 -8.91
N ARG A 118 -15.99 -15.06 -8.69
CA ARG A 118 -16.84 -15.64 -9.75
C ARG A 118 -18.03 -14.73 -10.05
N ALA A 119 -18.53 -14.06 -9.02
CA ALA A 119 -19.63 -13.09 -9.06
C ALA A 119 -19.41 -12.06 -7.95
N GLY A 120 -19.91 -10.84 -8.18
CA GLY A 120 -19.66 -9.69 -7.31
C GLY A 120 -18.27 -9.06 -7.50
N GLU A 121 -18.05 -7.96 -6.80
CA GLU A 121 -16.81 -7.19 -6.81
C GLU A 121 -16.29 -6.87 -5.41
N PHE A 122 -14.98 -7.01 -5.24
CA PHE A 122 -14.26 -6.62 -4.04
C PHE A 122 -14.25 -5.10 -3.86
N ILE A 123 -14.46 -4.66 -2.63
CA ILE A 123 -14.17 -3.28 -2.22
C ILE A 123 -12.69 -3.10 -1.89
N VAL A 124 -12.25 -1.85 -1.85
CA VAL A 124 -10.94 -1.44 -1.36
C VAL A 124 -11.12 -0.64 -0.08
N PRO A 125 -10.65 -1.13 1.09
CA PRO A 125 -10.67 -0.36 2.32
C PRO A 125 -9.67 0.80 2.25
N ASP A 126 -9.83 1.85 3.06
CA ASP A 126 -8.79 2.88 3.20
C ASP A 126 -7.59 2.42 4.03
N MET A 127 -7.82 1.43 4.91
CA MET A 127 -6.85 0.85 5.82
C MET A 127 -6.52 -0.60 5.46
N PRO A 128 -5.22 -0.92 5.27
CA PRO A 128 -4.79 -2.30 5.06
C PRO A 128 -4.97 -3.08 6.34
N TRP A 129 -5.78 -4.11 6.24
CA TRP A 129 -6.17 -4.96 7.36
C TRP A 129 -6.28 -6.42 6.90
N HIS A 130 -6.08 -7.35 7.83
CA HIS A 130 -6.11 -8.81 7.61
C HIS A 130 -5.19 -9.37 6.50
N GLY A 131 -4.23 -8.61 6.00
CA GLY A 131 -3.34 -9.11 4.93
C GLY A 131 -4.09 -9.33 3.63
N VAL A 132 -4.92 -8.36 3.24
CA VAL A 132 -5.62 -8.38 1.96
C VAL A 132 -5.14 -7.23 1.07
N LEU A 133 -4.92 -7.52 -0.20
CA LEU A 133 -4.58 -6.55 -1.24
C LEU A 133 -5.50 -6.73 -2.45
N PRO A 134 -6.56 -5.93 -2.62
CA PRO A 134 -7.36 -5.91 -3.85
C PRO A 134 -6.53 -5.37 -5.04
N LEU A 135 -6.62 -6.02 -6.20
CA LEU A 135 -5.88 -5.65 -7.42
C LEU A 135 -6.81 -5.09 -8.50
N THR A 136 -7.96 -5.75 -8.68
CA THR A 136 -9.03 -5.36 -9.59
C THR A 136 -10.36 -5.63 -8.91
N PRO A 137 -11.50 -5.18 -9.45
CA PRO A 137 -12.81 -5.47 -8.85
C PRO A 137 -13.06 -6.97 -8.65
N GLN A 138 -12.44 -7.86 -9.42
CA GLN A 138 -12.64 -9.32 -9.33
C GLN A 138 -11.39 -10.10 -8.92
N LEU A 139 -10.32 -9.42 -8.47
CA LEU A 139 -9.06 -10.06 -8.10
C LEU A 139 -8.50 -9.43 -6.83
N ALA A 140 -8.19 -10.26 -5.85
CA ALA A 140 -7.47 -9.86 -4.64
C ALA A 140 -6.37 -10.87 -4.30
N PHE A 141 -5.34 -10.41 -3.61
CA PHE A 141 -4.41 -11.27 -2.88
C PHE A 141 -4.81 -11.34 -1.41
N ILE A 142 -4.81 -12.54 -0.85
CA ILE A 142 -5.09 -12.78 0.57
C ILE A 142 -3.92 -13.55 1.19
N ASN A 143 -3.41 -13.06 2.32
CA ASN A 143 -2.30 -13.71 3.01
C ASN A 143 -2.70 -15.11 3.49
N SER A 144 -1.77 -16.05 3.39
CA SER A 144 -1.87 -17.42 3.91
C SER A 144 -3.11 -18.20 3.45
N ALA A 145 -3.77 -17.74 2.39
CA ALA A 145 -4.89 -18.43 1.76
C ALA A 145 -4.43 -19.24 0.53
N PRO A 146 -5.08 -20.38 0.23
CA PRO A 146 -4.91 -21.03 -1.07
C PRO A 146 -5.44 -20.13 -2.20
N ASP A 147 -4.94 -20.34 -3.42
CA ASP A 147 -5.57 -19.72 -4.60
C ASP A 147 -6.98 -20.28 -4.76
N GLY A 148 -7.92 -19.48 -5.24
CA GLY A 148 -9.30 -19.91 -5.29
C GLY A 148 -10.27 -18.97 -5.95
N LEU A 149 -11.52 -19.44 -6.01
CA LEU A 149 -12.67 -18.70 -6.50
C LEU A 149 -13.60 -18.40 -5.34
N PHE A 150 -14.00 -17.13 -5.21
CA PHE A 150 -15.05 -16.72 -4.30
C PHE A 150 -16.39 -16.73 -5.01
N THR A 151 -17.40 -17.26 -4.33
CA THR A 151 -18.81 -17.07 -4.69
C THR A 151 -19.24 -15.65 -4.36
N GLU A 152 -20.43 -15.24 -4.82
CA GLU A 152 -21.00 -13.94 -4.44
C GLU A 152 -21.16 -13.80 -2.93
N GLU A 153 -21.57 -14.87 -2.25
CA GLU A 153 -21.67 -14.93 -0.78
C GLU A 153 -20.31 -14.72 -0.11
N SER A 154 -19.25 -15.39 -0.57
CA SER A 154 -17.89 -15.18 -0.03
C SER A 154 -17.38 -13.76 -0.30
N VAL A 155 -17.74 -13.14 -1.44
CA VAL A 155 -17.44 -11.72 -1.70
C VAL A 155 -18.22 -10.82 -0.75
N ALA A 156 -19.47 -11.15 -0.43
CA ALA A 156 -20.31 -10.40 0.50
C ALA A 156 -19.74 -10.41 1.92
N GLU A 157 -19.31 -11.57 2.40
CA GLU A 157 -18.64 -11.73 3.69
C GLU A 157 -17.32 -10.95 3.73
N PHE A 158 -16.52 -11.11 2.67
CA PHE A 158 -15.26 -10.40 2.51
C PHE A 158 -15.45 -8.88 2.56
N ASN A 159 -16.37 -8.35 1.77
CA ASN A 159 -16.64 -6.91 1.71
C ASN A 159 -17.16 -6.37 3.04
N SER A 160 -17.95 -7.17 3.77
CA SER A 160 -18.44 -6.80 5.10
C SER A 160 -17.29 -6.71 6.10
N ALA A 161 -16.34 -7.66 6.07
CA ALA A 161 -15.14 -7.61 6.89
C ALA A 161 -14.23 -6.42 6.55
N MET A 162 -14.02 -6.14 5.26
CA MET A 162 -13.22 -4.99 4.82
C MET A 162 -13.86 -3.66 5.20
N ARG A 163 -15.20 -3.54 5.08
CA ARG A 163 -15.93 -2.36 5.53
C ARG A 163 -15.81 -2.16 7.04
N ALA A 164 -15.95 -3.23 7.83
CA ALA A 164 -15.82 -3.15 9.29
C ALA A 164 -14.39 -2.77 9.72
N GLY A 165 -13.37 -3.14 8.95
CA GLY A 165 -11.98 -2.77 9.19
C GLY A 165 -11.52 -1.45 8.57
N SER A 166 -12.40 -0.72 7.86
CA SER A 166 -12.08 0.60 7.30
C SER A 166 -12.23 1.67 8.37
N GLU A 167 -11.40 2.72 8.31
CA GLU A 167 -11.42 3.80 9.30
C GLU A 167 -12.27 4.98 8.83
N ASN A 168 -11.96 5.53 7.66
CA ASN A 168 -12.60 6.75 7.16
C ASN A 168 -13.49 6.49 5.95
N TYR A 169 -13.04 5.62 5.05
CA TYR A 169 -13.76 5.30 3.82
C TYR A 169 -13.38 3.92 3.27
N PHE A 170 -14.21 3.43 2.36
CA PHE A 170 -13.88 2.35 1.44
C PHE A 170 -14.49 2.71 0.09
N PHE A 171 -13.96 2.15 -0.98
CA PHE A 171 -14.48 2.42 -2.33
C PHE A 171 -14.61 1.14 -3.15
N ALA A 172 -15.48 1.19 -4.14
CA ALA A 172 -15.70 0.13 -5.11
C ALA A 172 -15.75 0.73 -6.51
N ARG A 173 -15.57 -0.09 -7.54
CA ARG A 173 -15.82 0.33 -8.92
C ARG A 173 -17.32 0.63 -9.12
N ASP A 174 -18.18 -0.27 -8.67
CA ASP A 174 -19.63 -0.10 -8.66
C ASP A 174 -20.24 -0.79 -7.43
N PHE A 175 -20.79 -0.01 -6.49
CA PHE A 175 -21.40 -0.55 -5.28
C PHE A 175 -22.61 -1.46 -5.55
N ARG A 176 -23.26 -1.33 -6.72
CA ARG A 176 -24.35 -2.25 -7.13
C ARG A 176 -23.82 -3.65 -7.44
N CYS A 177 -22.54 -3.77 -7.75
CA CYS A 177 -21.86 -5.03 -8.02
C CYS A 177 -21.01 -5.51 -6.82
N SER A 178 -20.93 -4.75 -5.72
CA SER A 178 -20.19 -5.11 -4.51
C SER A 178 -21.15 -5.53 -3.40
N PRO A 179 -21.48 -6.83 -3.28
CA PRO A 179 -22.42 -7.29 -2.26
C PRO A 179 -21.84 -7.16 -0.85
N PHE A 180 -22.71 -7.12 0.14
CA PHE A 180 -22.40 -7.18 1.56
C PHE A 180 -23.33 -8.21 2.22
N SER A 181 -22.84 -8.93 3.22
CA SER A 181 -23.66 -9.87 3.98
C SER A 181 -24.75 -9.11 4.73
N LEU A 182 -25.93 -9.71 4.81
CA LEU A 182 -26.99 -9.19 5.66
C LEU A 182 -26.58 -9.34 7.14
N PRO A 183 -26.85 -8.34 7.99
CA PRO A 183 -26.60 -8.43 9.43
C PRO A 183 -27.48 -9.47 10.12
#